data_AF-A0A142WZ16-F1
#
_entry.id   AF-A0A142WZ16-F1
#
_cell.length_a   1.000
_cell.length_b   1.000
_cell.length_c   1.000
_cell.angle_alpha   90.00
_cell.angle_beta   90.00
_cell.angle_gamma   90.00
#
_symmetry.space_group_name_H-M   'P 1'
#
loop_
_entity.id
_entity.type
_entity.pdbx_description
1 polymer ?
#
loop_
_entity_poly.entity_id
_entity_poly.type
_entity_poly.pdbx_seq_one_letter_code
_entity_poly.pdbx_strand_id
1 'polypeptide(L)'
;MSSSDSSVSDVGLVQNLLREQTEEIQRLHGELDGKEQLVQAITARLEETVDQLDRLQRQGNSRGGGGGASAGGIKEILDSQQAVAQRVDESLQYWEGTAGYFEQILERLNEIARSSTGPGVSSSAAPASGGSSYERMKANLLAQSPSSPGQSTAAPSPTPAPAVPAAAAPALPPLLMAAAASLETSSPPPVPVDTGLASREELAEAVQTRDAYIASLVQEARRRDDAIFHNIEWSKLSSAPEDLRPQLVELSKRLREAVQREEHAQSMERARLAREQARIDLVKQQLEAQIRRLATPAGATPTPAPEPPSGKPAKDSWLNRLKR
;
A
#
# COMPACT_ATOMS: atom_id res chain seq x y z
N MET A 1 43.72 -53.76 -11.48
CA MET A 1 42.30 -54.16 -11.62
C MET A 1 41.52 -53.71 -10.38
N SER A 2 41.33 -52.40 -10.17
CA SER A 2 40.64 -51.87 -8.97
C SER A 2 39.79 -50.61 -9.23
N SER A 3 39.39 -50.33 -10.47
CA SER A 3 38.66 -49.09 -10.82
C SER A 3 37.13 -49.23 -10.84
N SER A 4 36.57 -50.35 -10.37
CA SER A 4 35.14 -50.66 -10.49
C SER A 4 34.29 -50.35 -9.24
N ASP A 5 34.90 -50.01 -8.10
CA ASP A 5 34.17 -49.77 -6.83
C ASP A 5 33.71 -48.31 -6.64
N SER A 6 34.23 -47.35 -7.42
CA SER A 6 33.89 -45.93 -7.24
C SER A 6 32.49 -45.56 -7.75
N SER A 7 31.96 -46.26 -8.77
CA SER A 7 30.69 -45.90 -9.41
C SER A 7 29.46 -46.29 -8.59
N VAL A 8 29.57 -47.26 -7.69
CA VAL A 8 28.45 -47.69 -6.83
C VAL A 8 28.18 -46.66 -5.72
N SER A 9 29.22 -45.95 -5.27
CA SER A 9 29.11 -44.92 -4.22
C SER A 9 28.39 -43.66 -4.71
N ASP A 10 28.63 -43.24 -5.96
CA ASP A 10 27.96 -42.06 -6.54
C ASP A 10 26.45 -42.28 -6.74
N VAL A 11 26.03 -43.49 -7.12
CA VAL A 11 24.61 -43.82 -7.27
C VAL A 11 23.87 -43.76 -5.92
N GLY A 12 24.54 -44.16 -4.83
CA GLY A 12 24.00 -44.07 -3.47
C GLY A 12 23.82 -42.62 -2.98
N LEU A 13 24.77 -41.75 -3.30
CA LEU A 13 24.69 -40.32 -2.95
C LEU A 13 23.55 -39.63 -3.68
N VAL A 14 23.38 -39.92 -4.96
CA VAL A 14 22.28 -39.35 -5.77
C VAL A 14 20.91 -39.83 -5.24
N GLN A 15 20.77 -41.11 -4.87
CA GLN A 15 19.52 -41.61 -4.28
C GLN A 15 19.20 -40.96 -2.93
N ASN A 16 20.19 -40.75 -2.07
CA ASN A 16 19.99 -40.08 -0.79
C ASN A 16 19.58 -38.61 -0.96
N LEU A 17 20.21 -37.90 -1.90
CA LEU A 17 19.85 -36.51 -2.21
C LEU A 17 18.44 -36.40 -2.79
N LEU A 18 18.05 -37.30 -3.70
CA LEU A 18 16.68 -37.35 -4.21
C LEU A 18 15.68 -37.63 -3.09
N ARG A 19 16.01 -38.52 -2.16
CA ARG A 19 15.15 -38.81 -1.01
C ARG A 19 14.98 -37.57 -0.11
N GLU A 20 16.07 -36.89 0.22
CA GLU A 20 16.03 -35.66 1.02
C GLU A 20 15.21 -34.56 0.34
N GLN A 21 15.38 -34.39 -0.99
CA GLN A 21 14.55 -33.45 -1.76
C GLN A 21 13.07 -33.84 -1.74
N THR A 22 12.73 -35.12 -1.84
CA THR A 22 11.33 -35.55 -1.77
C THR A 22 10.72 -35.32 -0.39
N GLU A 23 11.49 -35.53 0.68
CA GLU A 23 11.05 -35.28 2.07
C GLU A 23 10.85 -33.77 2.31
N GLU A 24 11.74 -32.92 1.80
CA GLU A 24 11.60 -31.46 1.89
C GLU A 24 10.40 -30.94 1.06
N ILE A 25 10.18 -31.48 -0.15
CA ILE A 25 9.01 -31.13 -0.95
C ILE A 25 7.72 -31.52 -0.22
N GLN A 26 7.66 -32.70 0.41
CA GLN A 26 6.50 -33.12 1.18
C GLN A 26 6.27 -32.22 2.40
N ARG A 27 7.33 -31.82 3.10
CA ARG A 27 7.26 -30.89 4.23
C ARG A 27 6.70 -29.54 3.82
N LEU A 28 7.20 -28.98 2.72
CA LEU A 28 6.74 -27.70 2.17
C LEU A 28 5.28 -27.75 1.70
N HIS A 29 4.85 -28.87 1.10
CA HIS A 29 3.43 -29.06 0.77
C HIS A 29 2.54 -29.09 2.00
N GLY A 30 2.94 -29.80 3.06
CA GLY A 30 2.17 -29.81 4.32
C GLY A 30 2.07 -28.43 4.97
N GLU A 31 3.13 -27.62 4.90
CA GLU A 31 3.10 -26.24 5.39
C GLU A 31 2.20 -25.33 4.53
N LEU A 32 2.21 -25.54 3.20
CA LEU A 32 1.33 -24.83 2.27
C LEU A 32 -0.14 -25.14 2.56
N ASP A 33 -0.49 -26.42 2.69
CA ASP A 33 -1.86 -26.87 3.00
C ASP A 33 -2.35 -26.28 4.34
N GLY A 34 -1.49 -26.24 5.36
CA GLY A 34 -1.81 -25.63 6.65
C GLY A 34 -2.07 -24.12 6.54
N LYS A 35 -1.28 -23.41 5.73
CA LYS A 35 -1.49 -21.98 5.45
C LYS A 35 -2.77 -21.74 4.65
N GLU A 36 -3.06 -22.57 3.66
CA GLU A 36 -4.31 -22.50 2.88
C GLU A 36 -5.54 -22.70 3.75
N GLN A 37 -5.52 -23.67 4.68
CA GLN A 37 -6.59 -23.89 5.64
C GLN A 37 -6.79 -22.67 6.57
N LEU A 38 -5.70 -22.06 7.04
CA LEU A 38 -5.77 -20.84 7.87
C LEU A 38 -6.39 -19.68 7.08
N VAL A 39 -5.98 -19.49 5.82
CA VAL A 39 -6.53 -18.44 4.95
C VAL A 39 -8.02 -18.67 4.70
N GLN A 40 -8.45 -19.91 4.44
CA GLN A 40 -9.85 -20.26 4.30
C GLN A 40 -10.65 -19.95 5.57
N ALA A 41 -10.12 -20.31 6.74
CA ALA A 41 -10.78 -20.04 8.03
C ALA A 41 -10.91 -18.54 8.32
N ILE A 42 -9.87 -17.74 8.05
CA ILE A 42 -9.91 -16.29 8.21
C ILE A 42 -10.90 -15.66 7.23
N THR A 43 -10.93 -16.14 5.98
CA THR A 43 -11.86 -15.66 4.95
C THR A 43 -13.31 -15.92 5.35
N ALA A 44 -13.63 -17.15 5.78
CA ALA A 44 -14.97 -17.50 6.26
C ALA A 44 -15.40 -16.64 7.45
N ARG A 45 -14.49 -16.36 8.39
CA ARG A 45 -14.78 -15.48 9.53
C ARG A 45 -15.01 -14.04 9.10
N LEU A 46 -14.28 -13.54 8.12
CA LEU A 46 -14.49 -12.20 7.56
C LEU A 46 -15.85 -12.11 6.86
N GLU A 47 -16.22 -13.10 6.06
CA GLU A 47 -17.55 -13.18 5.42
C GLU A 47 -18.67 -13.16 6.47
N GLU A 48 -18.55 -13.93 7.55
CA GLU A 48 -19.53 -13.92 8.64
C GLU A 48 -19.63 -12.53 9.30
N THR A 49 -18.50 -11.86 9.54
CA THR A 49 -18.53 -10.50 10.12
C THR A 49 -19.12 -9.46 9.17
N VAL A 50 -18.90 -9.61 7.86
CA VAL A 50 -19.51 -8.75 6.84
C VAL A 50 -21.02 -8.96 6.79
N ASP A 51 -21.47 -10.22 6.83
CA ASP A 51 -22.90 -10.56 6.89
C ASP A 51 -23.56 -10.03 8.17
N GLN A 52 -22.87 -10.10 9.32
CA GLN A 52 -23.34 -9.50 10.57
C GLN A 52 -23.47 -7.98 10.45
N LEU A 53 -22.50 -7.31 9.83
CA LEU A 53 -22.54 -5.86 9.60
C LEU A 53 -23.66 -5.48 8.60
N ASP A 54 -23.84 -6.23 7.52
CA ASP A 54 -24.93 -6.00 6.55
C ASP A 54 -26.30 -6.20 7.21
N ARG A 55 -26.46 -7.24 8.05
CA ARG A 55 -27.68 -7.43 8.86
C ARG A 55 -27.93 -6.24 9.79
N LEU A 56 -26.91 -5.75 10.49
CA LEU A 56 -27.04 -4.58 11.37
C LEU A 56 -27.36 -3.31 10.58
N GLN A 57 -26.77 -3.11 9.40
CA GLN A 57 -27.08 -1.98 8.54
C GLN A 57 -28.51 -2.05 7.99
N ARG A 58 -28.97 -3.22 7.56
CA ARG A 58 -30.35 -3.45 7.11
C ARG A 58 -31.35 -3.29 8.26
N GLN A 59 -31.02 -3.76 9.46
CA GLN A 59 -31.86 -3.58 10.65
C GLN A 59 -31.86 -2.12 11.14
N GLY A 60 -30.73 -1.43 11.07
CA GLY A 60 -30.59 -0.01 11.41
C GLY A 60 -31.34 0.91 10.45
N ASN A 61 -31.36 0.58 9.16
CA ASN A 61 -32.05 1.37 8.14
C ASN A 61 -33.58 1.09 8.08
N SER A 62 -34.04 -0.05 8.60
CA SER A 62 -35.48 -0.39 8.68
C SER A 62 -36.24 0.32 9.81
N ARG A 63 -35.57 1.06 10.71
CA ARG A 63 -36.23 1.86 11.77
C ARG A 63 -36.70 3.25 11.32
N GLY A 64 -36.56 3.59 10.04
CA GLY A 64 -36.93 4.89 9.48
C GLY A 64 -38.43 5.17 9.31
N GLY A 65 -39.33 4.29 9.76
CA GLY A 65 -40.75 4.43 9.47
C GLY A 65 -41.67 3.97 10.59
N GLY A 66 -41.84 4.79 11.62
CA GLY A 66 -43.04 4.74 12.47
C GLY A 66 -42.79 4.66 13.97
N GLY A 67 -42.77 5.83 14.59
CA GLY A 67 -43.38 6.11 15.90
C GLY A 67 -43.08 5.19 17.07
N GLY A 68 -42.20 5.63 17.97
CA GLY A 68 -42.17 5.11 19.33
C GLY A 68 -40.81 5.30 19.98
N ALA A 69 -40.70 6.34 20.81
CA ALA A 69 -39.54 6.60 21.65
C ALA A 69 -39.28 5.41 22.59
N SER A 70 -38.39 4.50 22.20
CA SER A 70 -37.81 3.50 23.10
C SER A 70 -36.38 3.89 23.40
N ALA A 71 -36.18 4.47 24.59
CA ALA A 71 -34.90 4.90 25.13
C ALA A 71 -33.91 3.74 25.40
N GLY A 72 -34.26 2.49 25.08
CA GLY A 72 -33.40 1.31 25.24
C GLY A 72 -32.37 1.11 24.12
N GLY A 73 -32.59 1.65 22.91
CA GLY A 73 -31.72 1.39 21.75
C GLY A 73 -30.34 2.03 21.83
N ILE A 74 -30.19 3.13 22.59
CA ILE A 74 -28.89 3.81 22.75
C ILE A 74 -27.95 2.94 23.60
N LYS A 75 -28.47 2.25 24.62
CA LYS A 75 -27.67 1.38 25.49
C LYS A 75 -27.15 0.17 24.72
N GLU A 76 -28.00 -0.46 23.91
CA GLU A 76 -27.60 -1.60 23.06
C GLU A 76 -26.53 -1.21 22.02
N ILE A 77 -26.62 0.00 21.46
CA ILE A 77 -25.58 0.53 20.56
C ILE A 77 -24.28 0.81 21.33
N LEU A 78 -24.35 1.30 22.56
CA LEU A 78 -23.16 1.56 23.38
C LEU A 78 -22.49 0.24 23.81
N ASP A 79 -23.28 -0.74 24.24
CA ASP A 79 -22.81 -2.07 24.64
C ASP A 79 -22.18 -2.81 23.44
N SER A 80 -22.75 -2.68 22.24
CA SER A 80 -22.17 -3.25 21.01
C SER A 80 -20.89 -2.52 20.57
N GLN A 81 -20.82 -1.20 20.70
CA GLN A 81 -19.56 -0.47 20.47
C GLN A 81 -18.47 -0.89 21.45
N GLN A 82 -18.81 -1.09 22.73
CA GLN A 82 -17.88 -1.54 23.75
C GLN A 82 -17.38 -2.97 23.49
N ALA A 83 -18.26 -3.87 23.05
CA ALA A 83 -17.88 -5.23 22.66
C ALA A 83 -16.94 -5.26 21.44
N VAL A 84 -17.17 -4.39 20.46
CA VAL A 84 -16.25 -4.25 19.30
C VAL A 84 -14.90 -3.70 19.74
N ALA A 85 -14.88 -2.68 20.61
CA ALA A 85 -13.64 -2.12 21.14
C ALA A 85 -12.82 -3.18 21.89
N GLN A 86 -13.46 -3.99 22.75
CA GLN A 86 -12.80 -5.10 23.44
C GLN A 86 -12.23 -6.14 22.48
N ARG A 87 -12.98 -6.51 21.43
CA ARG A 87 -12.51 -7.48 20.44
C ARG A 87 -11.33 -6.94 19.63
N VAL A 88 -11.29 -5.64 19.36
CA VAL A 88 -10.13 -4.99 18.71
C VAL A 88 -8.92 -5.01 19.64
N ASP A 89 -9.07 -4.68 20.92
CA ASP A 89 -7.98 -4.73 21.90
C ASP A 89 -7.42 -6.15 22.08
N GLU A 90 -8.29 -7.16 22.16
CA GLU A 90 -7.88 -8.57 22.21
C GLU A 90 -7.10 -8.97 20.95
N SER A 91 -7.55 -8.53 19.77
CA SER A 91 -6.84 -8.80 18.53
C SER A 91 -5.48 -8.09 18.49
N LEU A 92 -5.39 -6.84 18.95
CA LEU A 92 -4.14 -6.09 19.03
C LEU A 92 -3.15 -6.75 20.00
N GLN A 93 -3.59 -7.20 21.17
CA GLN A 93 -2.74 -7.96 22.09
C GLN A 93 -2.24 -9.27 21.47
N TYR A 94 -3.09 -9.97 20.72
CA TYR A 94 -2.67 -11.16 19.98
C TYR A 94 -1.65 -10.83 18.88
N TRP A 95 -1.83 -9.72 18.17
CA TRP A 95 -0.87 -9.23 17.17
C TRP A 95 0.45 -8.76 17.78
N GLU A 96 0.42 -8.07 18.92
CA GLU A 96 1.62 -7.68 19.67
C GLU A 96 2.36 -8.90 20.21
N GLY A 97 1.64 -9.89 20.73
CA GLY A 97 2.22 -11.17 21.13
C GLY A 97 2.84 -11.94 19.95
N THR A 98 2.23 -11.86 18.77
CA THR A 98 2.78 -12.51 17.57
C THR A 98 3.91 -11.72 16.90
N ALA A 99 3.95 -10.40 17.06
CA ALA A 99 5.08 -9.56 16.65
C ALA A 99 6.39 -10.01 17.30
N GLY A 100 6.34 -10.44 18.57
CA GLY A 100 7.49 -11.02 19.26
C GLY A 100 8.05 -12.30 18.62
N TYR A 101 7.21 -13.11 17.96
CA TYR A 101 7.70 -14.27 17.20
C TYR A 101 8.49 -13.85 15.95
N PHE A 102 8.11 -12.75 15.30
CA PHE A 102 8.88 -12.24 14.16
C PHE A 102 10.26 -11.75 14.59
N GLU A 103 10.38 -11.10 15.74
CA GLU A 103 11.68 -10.72 16.30
C GLU A 103 12.57 -11.94 16.58
N GLN A 104 12.00 -13.00 17.19
CA GLN A 104 12.72 -14.26 17.41
C GLN A 104 13.13 -14.95 16.11
N ILE A 105 12.28 -14.92 15.07
CA ILE A 105 12.60 -15.46 13.75
C ILE A 105 13.75 -14.65 13.12
N LEU A 106 13.71 -13.31 13.20
CA LEU A 106 14.77 -12.45 12.69
C LEU A 106 16.09 -12.64 13.44
N GLU A 107 16.03 -12.80 14.77
CA GLU A 107 17.20 -13.10 15.60
C GLU A 107 17.80 -14.47 15.23
N ARG A 108 16.94 -15.49 15.06
CA ARG A 108 17.37 -16.82 14.60
C ARG A 108 17.95 -16.81 13.19
N LEU A 109 17.39 -16.02 12.27
CA LEU A 109 17.94 -15.84 10.93
C LEU A 109 19.31 -15.14 10.97
N ASN A 110 19.46 -14.13 11.82
CA ASN A 110 20.76 -13.49 12.04
C ASN A 110 21.78 -14.45 12.66
N GLU A 111 21.36 -15.32 13.58
CA GLU A 111 22.22 -16.36 14.16
C GLU A 111 22.64 -17.39 13.10
N ILE A 112 21.72 -17.80 12.21
CA ILE A 112 22.04 -18.67 11.07
C ILE A 112 22.98 -17.97 10.08
N ALA A 113 22.80 -16.66 9.84
CA ALA A 113 23.69 -15.89 8.97
C ALA A 113 25.10 -15.75 9.58
N ARG A 114 25.20 -15.56 10.90
CA ARG A 114 26.48 -15.49 11.64
C ARG A 114 27.18 -16.84 11.74
N SER A 115 26.44 -17.92 11.97
CA SER A 115 27.00 -19.27 12.01
C SER A 115 27.36 -19.82 10.63
N SER A 116 26.66 -19.40 9.57
CA SER A 116 27.02 -19.75 8.19
C SER A 116 28.21 -18.96 7.65
N THR A 117 28.55 -17.80 8.24
CA THR A 117 29.78 -17.03 7.96
C THR A 117 30.98 -17.44 8.83
N GLY A 118 31.02 -18.71 9.24
CA GLY A 118 32.09 -19.27 10.05
C GLY A 118 33.53 -18.97 9.56
N PRO A 119 34.51 -18.98 10.47
CA PRO A 119 35.84 -18.40 10.28
C PRO A 119 36.70 -19.33 9.43
N GLY A 120 36.67 -19.17 8.10
CA GLY A 120 37.37 -20.11 7.22
C GLY A 120 37.92 -19.59 5.92
N VAL A 121 37.62 -18.35 5.49
CA VAL A 121 38.17 -17.81 4.24
C VAL A 121 38.75 -16.43 4.49
N SER A 122 40.01 -16.45 4.92
CA SER A 122 40.86 -15.26 4.94
C SER A 122 41.21 -14.87 3.51
N SER A 123 40.50 -13.88 2.97
CA SER A 123 40.94 -13.12 1.80
C SER A 123 40.65 -11.63 2.02
N SER A 124 41.61 -10.99 2.69
CA SER A 124 42.15 -9.65 2.43
C SER A 124 41.23 -8.57 1.82
N ALA A 125 40.90 -7.60 2.68
CA ALA A 125 40.84 -6.14 2.42
C ALA A 125 39.69 -5.54 1.58
N ALA A 126 38.63 -5.09 2.27
CA ALA A 126 38.13 -3.69 2.30
C ALA A 126 36.86 -3.59 3.19
N PRO A 127 36.68 -2.55 4.03
CA PRO A 127 35.51 -2.43 4.88
C PRO A 127 34.31 -1.92 4.07
N ALA A 128 33.56 -2.83 3.46
CA ALA A 128 32.26 -2.51 2.87
C ALA A 128 31.21 -2.42 3.98
N SER A 129 30.91 -1.19 4.39
CA SER A 129 29.77 -0.79 5.21
C SER A 129 28.46 -1.31 4.60
N GLY A 130 28.02 -2.49 5.02
CA GLY A 130 26.80 -3.19 4.62
C GLY A 130 25.50 -2.60 5.19
N GLY A 131 25.41 -1.27 5.27
CA GLY A 131 24.13 -0.60 5.52
C GLY A 131 23.23 -0.73 4.31
N SER A 132 21.99 -1.22 4.52
CA SER A 132 20.94 -1.31 3.52
C SER A 132 20.83 0.01 2.74
N SER A 133 20.66 -0.07 1.41
CA SER A 133 20.54 1.09 0.51
C SER A 133 19.54 2.14 1.03
N TYR A 134 18.50 1.69 1.72
CA TYR A 134 17.49 2.51 2.37
C TYR A 134 18.05 3.39 3.50
N GLU A 135 18.99 2.86 4.29
CA GLU A 135 19.61 3.56 5.42
C GLU A 135 20.54 4.69 4.95
N ARG A 136 21.23 4.49 3.82
CA ARG A 136 22.01 5.55 3.15
C ARG A 136 21.12 6.64 2.59
N MET A 137 19.99 6.28 1.99
CA MET A 137 19.03 7.25 1.44
C MET A 137 18.37 8.09 2.55
N LYS A 138 18.03 7.44 3.67
CA LYS A 138 17.50 8.10 4.88
C LYS A 138 18.52 9.04 5.51
N ALA A 139 19.78 8.62 5.63
CA ALA A 139 20.86 9.47 6.14
C ALA A 139 21.09 10.70 5.25
N ASN A 140 20.98 10.55 3.93
CA ASN A 140 21.13 11.65 2.98
C ASN A 140 19.97 12.66 3.07
N LEU A 141 18.73 12.18 3.29
CA LEU A 141 17.56 13.03 3.51
C LEU A 141 17.62 13.80 4.83
N LEU A 142 18.14 13.18 5.90
CA LEU A 142 18.35 13.86 7.20
C LEU A 142 19.50 14.87 7.14
N ALA A 143 20.55 14.57 6.37
CA ALA A 143 21.67 15.49 6.18
C ALA A 143 21.32 16.73 5.32
N GLN A 144 20.28 16.65 4.49
CA GLN A 144 19.79 17.75 3.66
C GLN A 144 18.68 18.59 4.33
N SER A 145 18.58 18.55 5.66
CA SER A 145 17.70 19.48 6.36
C SER A 145 18.18 20.93 6.09
N PRO A 146 17.29 21.84 5.65
CA PRO A 146 17.70 23.18 5.21
C PRO A 146 18.24 23.99 6.38
N SER A 147 19.56 24.18 6.40
CA SER A 147 20.21 25.15 7.26
C SER A 147 19.66 26.55 6.96
N SER A 148 19.12 27.16 8.02
CA SER A 148 18.55 28.49 8.11
C SER A 148 19.40 29.57 7.39
N PRO A 149 18.79 30.49 6.62
CA PRO A 149 19.53 31.55 5.93
C PRO A 149 19.80 32.69 6.90
N GLY A 150 21.05 32.82 7.37
CA GLY A 150 21.42 34.01 8.12
C GLY A 150 22.72 33.93 8.89
N GLN A 151 23.86 33.98 8.21
CA GLN A 151 24.97 34.88 8.58
C GLN A 151 26.07 34.85 7.53
N SER A 152 26.12 35.94 6.78
CA SER A 152 27.29 36.39 6.05
C SER A 152 28.17 37.15 7.02
N THR A 153 29.41 36.70 7.24
CA THR A 153 30.61 37.54 7.36
C THR A 153 31.87 36.69 7.50
N ALA A 154 32.93 37.19 6.88
CA ALA A 154 34.35 36.85 7.05
C ALA A 154 34.90 35.72 6.15
N ALA A 155 35.54 36.17 5.08
CA ALA A 155 36.49 35.42 4.27
C ALA A 155 37.71 34.97 5.09
N PRO A 156 38.20 33.74 4.83
CA PRO A 156 39.62 33.45 4.92
C PRO A 156 40.20 32.98 3.57
N SER A 157 41.44 33.40 3.36
CA SER A 157 42.29 33.22 2.19
C SER A 157 42.48 31.76 1.75
N PRO A 158 42.68 31.50 0.44
CA PRO A 158 42.87 30.14 -0.07
C PRO A 158 44.28 29.62 0.28
N THR A 159 44.32 28.51 1.01
CA THR A 159 45.51 27.67 1.14
C THR A 159 45.47 26.63 0.01
N PRO A 160 46.56 26.43 -0.77
CA PRO A 160 46.58 25.46 -1.87
C PRO A 160 46.56 24.04 -1.32
N ALA A 161 45.41 23.36 -1.46
CA ALA A 161 45.27 21.94 -1.19
C ALA A 161 45.95 21.12 -2.30
N PRO A 162 46.61 19.99 -1.95
CA PRO A 162 47.27 19.12 -2.91
C PRO A 162 46.23 18.49 -3.87
N ALA A 163 46.59 18.48 -5.16
CA ALA A 163 45.81 17.90 -6.23
C ALA A 163 45.43 16.44 -5.92
N VAL A 164 44.16 16.23 -5.60
CA VAL A 164 43.55 14.89 -5.60
C VAL A 164 43.41 14.50 -7.08
N PRO A 165 43.97 13.36 -7.52
CA PRO A 165 43.82 12.93 -8.90
C PRO A 165 42.34 12.78 -9.21
N ALA A 166 41.89 13.46 -10.25
CA ALA A 166 40.55 13.38 -10.81
C ALA A 166 40.25 11.91 -11.17
N ALA A 167 39.70 11.18 -10.21
CA ALA A 167 39.11 9.88 -10.45
C ALA A 167 37.95 10.12 -11.42
N ALA A 168 38.12 9.63 -12.64
CA ALA A 168 37.14 9.67 -13.70
C ALA A 168 35.77 9.25 -13.14
N ALA A 169 34.87 10.21 -13.03
CA ALA A 169 33.48 9.92 -12.69
C ALA A 169 32.99 8.86 -13.70
N PRO A 170 32.46 7.73 -13.24
CA PRO A 170 31.96 6.71 -14.15
C PRO A 170 30.90 7.35 -15.04
N ALA A 171 31.16 7.37 -16.35
CA ALA A 171 30.21 7.88 -17.32
C ALA A 171 28.88 7.15 -17.12
N LEU A 172 27.84 7.90 -16.76
CA LEU A 172 26.50 7.35 -16.64
C LEU A 172 26.11 6.71 -17.98
N PRO A 173 25.43 5.55 -17.97
CA PRO A 173 25.08 4.86 -19.20
C PRO A 173 24.26 5.80 -20.11
N PRO A 174 24.55 5.84 -21.42
CA PRO A 174 23.97 6.82 -22.36
C PRO A 174 22.42 6.81 -22.42
N LEU A 175 21.81 5.71 -21.98
CA LEU A 175 20.36 5.55 -21.85
C LEU A 175 19.72 6.50 -20.82
N LEU A 176 20.42 6.78 -19.70
CA LEU A 176 19.95 7.72 -18.67
C LEU A 176 20.05 9.18 -19.12
N MET A 177 21.04 9.51 -19.95
CA MET A 177 21.23 10.87 -20.49
C MET A 177 20.17 11.22 -21.55
N ALA A 178 19.80 10.27 -22.41
CA ALA A 178 18.73 10.47 -23.38
C ALA A 178 17.36 10.66 -22.71
N ALA A 179 17.09 9.92 -21.62
CA ALA A 179 15.87 10.08 -20.83
C ALA A 179 15.79 11.45 -20.13
N ALA A 180 16.93 11.98 -19.67
CA ALA A 180 17.01 13.31 -19.06
C ALA A 180 16.75 14.44 -20.05
N ALA A 181 17.25 14.32 -21.29
CA ALA A 181 17.08 15.35 -22.33
C ALA A 181 15.63 15.47 -22.84
N SER A 182 14.82 14.41 -22.75
CA SER A 182 13.40 14.44 -23.14
C SER A 182 12.47 15.06 -22.08
N LEU A 183 12.98 15.57 -20.96
CA LEU A 183 12.17 16.29 -19.94
C LEU A 183 11.98 17.78 -20.27
N GLU A 184 12.78 18.35 -21.18
CA GLU A 184 12.77 19.80 -21.44
C GLU A 184 11.58 20.30 -22.29
N THR A 185 10.74 19.41 -22.81
CA THR A 185 9.53 19.79 -23.58
C THR A 185 8.22 19.74 -22.79
N SER A 186 8.29 19.42 -21.49
CA SER A 186 7.13 19.41 -20.60
C SER A 186 6.67 20.84 -20.32
N SER A 187 5.35 21.05 -20.18
CA SER A 187 4.70 22.34 -19.88
C SER A 187 5.50 23.15 -18.85
N PRO A 188 5.60 24.49 -18.98
CA PRO A 188 6.28 25.29 -17.96
C PRO A 188 5.62 25.06 -16.59
N PRO A 189 6.42 24.99 -15.51
CA PRO A 189 5.89 24.80 -14.17
C PRO A 189 4.96 25.97 -13.79
N PRO A 190 3.86 25.72 -13.05
CA PRO A 190 2.93 26.76 -12.64
C PRO A 190 3.63 27.81 -11.78
N VAL A 191 3.28 29.07 -11.97
CA VAL A 191 3.86 30.21 -11.23
C VAL A 191 3.37 30.16 -9.77
N PRO A 192 4.25 30.39 -8.78
CA PRO A 192 3.83 30.46 -7.38
C PRO A 192 2.87 31.65 -7.16
N VAL A 193 1.73 31.38 -6.52
CA VAL A 193 0.71 32.39 -6.18
C VAL A 193 0.84 32.77 -4.71
N ASP A 194 0.82 34.06 -4.42
CA ASP A 194 0.86 34.58 -3.05
C ASP A 194 -0.50 34.38 -2.37
N THR A 195 -0.55 33.48 -1.39
CA THR A 195 -1.79 33.10 -0.71
C THR A 195 -2.36 34.20 0.18
N GLY A 196 -1.57 35.22 0.54
CA GLY A 196 -2.01 36.33 1.39
C GLY A 196 -2.76 37.42 0.62
N LEU A 197 -2.47 37.58 -0.67
CA LEU A 197 -3.01 38.65 -1.51
C LEU A 197 -3.96 38.15 -2.59
N ALA A 198 -3.88 36.87 -2.94
CA ALA A 198 -4.67 36.30 -4.02
C ALA A 198 -6.16 36.23 -3.69
N SER A 199 -6.98 36.51 -4.70
CA SER A 199 -8.43 36.33 -4.58
C SER A 199 -8.80 34.85 -4.50
N ARG A 200 -10.00 34.52 -3.98
CA ARG A 200 -10.48 33.14 -3.92
C ARG A 200 -10.53 32.49 -5.31
N GLU A 201 -10.86 33.27 -6.34
CA GLU A 201 -10.93 32.81 -7.72
C GLU A 201 -9.52 32.52 -8.27
N GLU A 202 -8.55 33.42 -8.03
CA GLU A 202 -7.15 33.21 -8.39
C GLU A 202 -6.56 31.96 -7.71
N LEU A 203 -6.87 31.74 -6.43
CA LEU A 203 -6.44 30.53 -5.73
C LEU A 203 -7.06 29.26 -6.33
N ALA A 204 -8.33 29.31 -6.74
CA ALA A 204 -8.99 28.17 -7.38
C ALA A 204 -8.37 27.87 -8.76
N GLU A 205 -8.09 28.89 -9.57
CA GLU A 205 -7.42 28.76 -10.86
C GLU A 205 -5.97 28.26 -10.71
N ALA A 206 -5.24 28.74 -9.71
CA ALA A 206 -3.90 28.29 -9.40
C ALA A 206 -3.87 26.79 -9.04
N VAL A 207 -4.84 26.33 -8.25
CA VAL A 207 -5.00 24.90 -7.93
C VAL A 207 -5.31 24.09 -9.18
N GLN A 208 -6.23 24.54 -10.03
CA GLN A 208 -6.55 23.85 -11.29
C GLN A 208 -5.34 23.75 -12.22
N THR A 209 -4.58 24.84 -12.36
CA THR A 209 -3.37 24.89 -13.21
C THR A 209 -2.30 23.94 -12.68
N ARG A 210 -2.09 23.93 -11.36
CA ARG A 210 -1.17 22.99 -10.69
C ARG A 210 -1.61 21.55 -10.91
N ASP A 211 -2.89 21.24 -10.74
CA ASP A 211 -3.40 19.87 -10.85
C ASP A 211 -3.33 19.38 -12.31
N ALA A 212 -3.59 20.26 -13.29
CA ALA A 212 -3.38 19.97 -14.71
C ALA A 212 -1.90 19.70 -15.03
N TYR A 213 -1.00 20.50 -14.46
CA TYR A 213 0.45 20.29 -14.60
C TYR A 213 0.89 18.94 -13.99
N ILE A 214 0.47 18.63 -12.76
CA ILE A 214 0.75 17.34 -12.12
C ILE A 214 0.22 16.19 -12.97
N ALA A 215 -1.01 16.29 -13.50
CA ALA A 215 -1.58 15.27 -14.37
C ALA A 215 -0.73 15.06 -15.64
N SER A 216 -0.22 16.15 -16.23
CA SER A 216 0.68 16.08 -17.40
C SER A 216 2.01 15.39 -17.06
N LEU A 217 2.61 15.69 -15.90
CA LEU A 217 3.84 15.05 -15.43
C LEU A 217 3.64 13.55 -15.17
N VAL A 218 2.51 13.18 -14.56
CA VAL A 218 2.16 11.76 -14.33
C VAL A 218 1.95 11.03 -15.65
N GLN A 219 1.27 11.64 -16.62
CA GLN A 219 1.09 11.04 -17.93
C GLN A 219 2.43 10.85 -18.66
N GLU A 220 3.31 11.82 -18.56
CA GLU A 220 4.64 11.76 -19.17
C GLU A 220 5.53 10.70 -18.52
N ALA A 221 5.51 10.60 -17.18
CA ALA A 221 6.18 9.53 -16.44
C ALA A 221 5.71 8.15 -16.89
N ARG A 222 4.39 7.95 -17.01
CA ARG A 222 3.81 6.69 -17.54
C ARG A 222 4.28 6.38 -18.96
N ARG A 223 4.31 7.38 -19.85
CA ARG A 223 4.83 7.19 -21.22
C ARG A 223 6.30 6.78 -21.22
N ARG A 224 7.11 7.32 -20.31
CA ARG A 224 8.52 6.92 -20.16
C ARG A 224 8.64 5.49 -19.68
N ASP A 225 7.86 5.12 -18.66
CA ASP A 225 7.83 3.75 -18.15
C ASP A 225 7.44 2.78 -19.27
N ASP A 226 6.36 3.07 -20.01
CA ASP A 226 5.92 2.26 -21.15
C ASP A 226 7.00 2.13 -22.24
N ALA A 227 7.71 3.23 -22.53
CA ALA A 227 8.81 3.22 -23.50
C ALA A 227 10.00 2.37 -23.04
N ILE A 228 10.32 2.36 -21.75
CA ILE A 228 11.37 1.48 -21.19
C ILE A 228 10.99 0.01 -21.41
N PHE A 229 9.73 -0.35 -21.16
CA PHE A 229 9.27 -1.74 -21.33
C PHE A 229 9.08 -2.16 -22.79
N HIS A 230 8.69 -1.26 -23.69
CA HIS A 230 8.52 -1.56 -25.11
C HIS A 230 9.84 -1.84 -25.84
N ASN A 231 10.95 -1.29 -25.35
CA ASN A 231 12.29 -1.53 -25.92
C ASN A 231 12.89 -2.88 -25.52
N ILE A 232 12.24 -3.63 -24.62
CA ILE A 232 12.67 -4.98 -24.26
C ILE A 232 12.17 -5.93 -25.35
N GLU A 233 13.07 -6.41 -26.20
CA GLU A 233 12.74 -7.46 -27.18
C GLU A 233 12.49 -8.80 -26.46
N TRP A 234 11.26 -9.02 -26.00
CA TRP A 234 10.82 -10.28 -25.36
C TRP A 234 11.11 -11.52 -26.21
N SER A 235 11.14 -11.37 -27.54
CA SER A 235 11.53 -12.43 -28.47
C SER A 235 12.96 -12.92 -28.24
N LYS A 236 13.90 -12.03 -27.87
CA LYS A 236 15.30 -12.39 -27.58
C LYS A 236 15.45 -13.11 -26.24
N LEU A 237 14.51 -12.96 -25.30
CA LEU A 237 14.51 -13.71 -24.04
C LEU A 237 14.38 -15.23 -24.26
N SER A 238 13.77 -15.67 -25.38
CA SER A 238 13.70 -17.09 -25.72
C SER A 238 15.08 -17.72 -25.99
N SER A 239 16.06 -16.89 -26.40
CA SER A 239 17.45 -17.28 -26.63
C SER A 239 18.35 -17.14 -25.39
N ALA A 240 17.79 -16.81 -24.22
CA ALA A 240 18.56 -16.70 -22.98
C ALA A 240 19.19 -18.06 -22.59
N PRO A 241 20.42 -18.07 -22.03
CA PRO A 241 21.09 -19.28 -21.52
C PRO A 241 20.17 -20.08 -20.60
N GLU A 242 20.21 -21.42 -20.69
CA GLU A 242 19.32 -22.28 -19.91
C GLU A 242 19.49 -22.08 -18.39
N ASP A 243 20.71 -21.77 -17.94
CA ASP A 243 21.03 -21.51 -16.53
C ASP A 243 20.30 -20.29 -15.96
N LEU A 244 19.95 -19.31 -16.81
CA LEU A 244 19.27 -18.08 -16.40
C LEU A 244 17.75 -18.20 -16.43
N ARG A 245 17.20 -19.18 -17.17
CA ARG A 245 15.76 -19.43 -17.23
C ARG A 245 15.11 -19.67 -15.88
N PRO A 246 15.64 -20.54 -14.98
CA PRO A 246 15.02 -20.75 -13.67
C PRO A 246 15.05 -19.47 -12.82
N GLN A 247 16.12 -18.67 -12.90
CA GLN A 247 16.22 -17.40 -12.19
C GLN A 247 15.19 -16.38 -12.68
N LEU A 248 15.01 -16.28 -14.01
CA LEU A 248 13.99 -15.40 -14.60
C LEU A 248 12.57 -15.85 -14.24
N VAL A 249 12.29 -17.16 -14.22
CA VAL A 249 10.99 -17.69 -13.79
C VAL A 249 10.73 -17.35 -12.32
N GLU A 250 11.71 -17.57 -11.44
CA GLU A 250 11.60 -17.25 -10.03
C GLU A 250 11.44 -15.74 -9.78
N LEU A 251 12.22 -14.89 -10.44
CA LEU A 251 12.05 -13.44 -10.38
C LEU A 251 10.69 -12.99 -10.90
N SER A 252 10.21 -13.58 -12.01
CA SER A 252 8.88 -13.28 -12.54
C SER A 252 7.76 -13.66 -11.56
N LYS A 253 7.94 -14.76 -10.81
CA LYS A 253 7.01 -15.23 -9.80
C LYS A 253 7.00 -14.24 -8.63
N ARG A 254 8.17 -13.89 -8.10
CA ARG A 254 8.31 -12.90 -7.02
C ARG A 254 7.72 -11.54 -7.38
N LEU A 255 7.95 -11.05 -8.60
CA LEU A 255 7.38 -9.79 -9.08
C LEU A 255 5.85 -9.87 -9.18
N ARG A 256 5.29 -10.97 -9.70
CA ARG A 256 3.83 -11.16 -9.73
C ARG A 256 3.22 -11.19 -8.34
N GLU A 257 3.83 -11.89 -7.40
CA GLU A 257 3.39 -11.92 -6.00
C GLU A 257 3.51 -10.55 -5.33
N ALA A 258 4.56 -9.77 -5.64
CA ALA A 258 4.71 -8.40 -5.15
C ALA A 258 3.62 -7.47 -5.69
N VAL A 259 3.35 -7.53 -7.00
CA VAL A 259 2.26 -6.75 -7.64
C VAL A 259 0.92 -7.12 -7.01
N GLN A 260 0.61 -8.41 -6.83
CA GLN A 260 -0.64 -8.85 -6.19
C GLN A 260 -0.78 -8.33 -4.75
N ARG A 261 0.31 -8.32 -3.97
CA ARG A 261 0.31 -7.76 -2.60
C ARG A 261 0.04 -6.25 -2.61
N GLU A 262 0.66 -5.51 -3.53
CA GLU A 262 0.42 -4.07 -3.67
C GLU A 262 -1.00 -3.77 -4.16
N GLU A 263 -1.53 -4.51 -5.12
CA GLU A 263 -2.91 -4.37 -5.58
C GLU A 263 -3.91 -4.63 -4.44
N HIS A 264 -3.66 -5.66 -3.62
CA HIS A 264 -4.47 -5.92 -2.43
C HIS A 264 -4.39 -4.77 -1.42
N ALA A 265 -3.19 -4.25 -1.14
CA ALA A 265 -2.99 -3.11 -0.25
C ALA A 265 -3.71 -1.85 -0.77
N GLN A 266 -3.62 -1.55 -2.06
CA GLN A 266 -4.34 -0.44 -2.70
C GLN A 266 -5.86 -0.64 -2.63
N SER A 267 -6.35 -1.87 -2.81
CA SER A 267 -7.77 -2.19 -2.67
C SER A 267 -8.27 -1.90 -1.25
N MET A 268 -7.49 -2.30 -0.23
CA MET A 268 -7.78 -2.02 1.18
C MET A 268 -7.77 -0.51 1.48
N GLU A 269 -6.82 0.23 0.91
CA GLU A 269 -6.77 1.69 1.04
C GLU A 269 -7.98 2.37 0.38
N ARG A 270 -8.34 1.97 -0.85
CA ARG A 270 -9.55 2.48 -1.54
C ARG A 270 -10.81 2.19 -0.73
N ALA A 271 -10.94 0.99 -0.16
CA ALA A 271 -12.06 0.63 0.70
C ALA A 271 -12.11 1.48 1.97
N ARG A 272 -10.96 1.78 2.59
CA ARG A 272 -10.86 2.67 3.73
C ARG A 272 -11.30 4.10 3.37
N LEU A 273 -10.75 4.65 2.29
CA LEU A 273 -11.10 6.00 1.80
C LEU A 273 -12.59 6.09 1.44
N ALA A 274 -13.18 5.05 0.84
CA ALA A 274 -14.62 5.01 0.55
C ALA A 274 -15.48 5.08 1.82
N ARG A 275 -15.08 4.39 2.89
CA ARG A 275 -15.77 4.44 4.20
C ARG A 275 -15.62 5.81 4.85
N GLU A 276 -14.43 6.40 4.80
CA GLU A 276 -14.18 7.75 5.32
C GLU A 276 -15.00 8.80 4.55
N GLN A 277 -15.05 8.70 3.22
CA GLN A 277 -15.88 9.54 2.36
C GLN A 277 -17.37 9.41 2.72
N ALA A 278 -17.89 8.19 2.90
CA ALA A 278 -19.28 7.96 3.31
C ALA A 278 -19.60 8.58 4.67
N ARG A 279 -18.65 8.57 5.62
CA ARG A 279 -18.81 9.26 6.92
C ARG A 279 -18.87 10.77 6.76
N ILE A 280 -17.98 11.35 5.93
CA ILE A 280 -17.98 12.79 5.63
C ILE A 280 -19.32 13.20 5.01
N ASP A 281 -19.84 12.42 4.07
CA ASP A 281 -21.11 12.73 3.40
C ASP A 281 -22.30 12.63 4.37
N LEU A 282 -22.29 11.68 5.31
CA LEU A 282 -23.28 11.61 6.39
C LEU A 282 -23.25 12.87 7.27
N VAL A 283 -22.05 13.30 7.69
CA VAL A 283 -21.89 14.51 8.51
C VAL A 283 -22.35 15.76 7.74
N LYS A 284 -22.02 15.88 6.45
CA LYS A 284 -22.51 16.97 5.59
C LYS A 284 -24.03 17.00 5.54
N GLN A 285 -24.68 15.87 5.31
CA GLN A 285 -26.15 15.77 5.30
C GLN A 285 -26.77 16.19 6.64
N GLN A 286 -26.14 15.82 7.77
CA GLN A 286 -26.59 16.24 9.10
C GLN A 286 -26.45 17.76 9.29
N LEU A 287 -25.33 18.35 8.88
CA LEU A 287 -25.10 19.79 8.95
C LEU A 287 -26.06 20.56 8.04
N GLU A 288 -26.28 20.09 6.81
CA GLU A 288 -27.26 20.68 5.89
C GLU A 288 -28.69 20.62 6.46
N ALA A 289 -29.06 19.52 7.11
CA ALA A 289 -30.34 19.40 7.79
C ALA A 289 -30.46 20.37 8.98
N GLN A 290 -29.40 20.56 9.75
CA GLN A 290 -29.35 21.54 10.85
C GLN A 290 -29.45 22.98 10.32
N ILE A 291 -28.68 23.32 9.28
CA ILE A 291 -28.74 24.63 8.62
C ILE A 291 -30.14 24.86 8.08
N ARG A 292 -30.76 23.87 7.42
CA ARG A 292 -32.14 23.99 6.92
C ARG A 292 -33.15 24.20 8.05
N ARG A 293 -32.97 23.52 9.20
CA ARG A 293 -33.82 23.72 10.39
C ARG A 293 -33.68 25.11 10.99
N LEU A 294 -32.45 25.65 11.06
CA LEU A 294 -32.19 26.99 11.59
C LEU A 294 -32.57 28.11 10.61
N ALA A 295 -32.43 27.87 9.30
CA ALA A 295 -32.77 28.82 8.25
C ALA A 295 -34.28 28.91 8.00
N THR A 296 -35.07 27.90 8.39
CA THR A 296 -36.53 27.99 8.36
C THR A 296 -36.95 28.89 9.53
N PRO A 297 -37.38 30.14 9.30
CA PRO A 297 -37.66 31.07 10.38
C PRO A 297 -38.79 30.50 11.24
N ALA A 298 -38.55 30.42 12.55
CA ALA A 298 -39.45 29.86 13.57
C ALA A 298 -40.82 30.58 13.69
N GLY A 299 -41.15 31.49 12.78
CA GLY A 299 -42.40 32.23 12.72
C GLY A 299 -43.27 31.97 11.48
N ALA A 300 -42.81 31.16 10.51
CA ALA A 300 -43.70 30.70 9.45
C ALA A 300 -44.57 29.56 10.00
N THR A 301 -45.56 29.91 10.82
CA THR A 301 -46.69 29.02 11.13
C THR A 301 -47.17 28.46 9.80
N PRO A 302 -47.09 27.13 9.56
CA PRO A 302 -47.65 26.55 8.36
C PRO A 302 -49.12 26.90 8.38
N THR A 303 -49.53 27.83 7.52
CA THR A 303 -50.94 28.09 7.23
C THR A 303 -51.57 26.72 7.00
N PRO A 304 -52.54 26.28 7.82
CA PRO A 304 -53.10 24.94 7.74
C PRO A 304 -53.70 24.78 6.35
N ALA A 305 -52.96 24.10 5.47
CA ALA A 305 -53.46 23.71 4.17
C ALA A 305 -54.63 22.75 4.40
N PRO A 306 -55.76 22.94 3.69
CA PRO A 306 -56.97 22.15 3.89
C PRO A 306 -56.66 20.66 3.73
N GLU A 307 -57.19 19.87 4.66
CA GLU A 307 -57.00 18.42 4.77
C GLU A 307 -57.08 17.72 3.40
N PRO A 308 -56.02 17.01 2.96
CA PRO A 308 -56.17 16.07 1.88
C PRO A 308 -57.01 14.87 2.38
N PRO A 309 -57.95 14.37 1.56
CA PRO A 309 -58.82 13.27 1.96
C PRO A 309 -58.00 12.02 2.29
N SER A 310 -58.34 11.39 3.42
CA SER A 310 -57.87 10.10 3.91
C SER A 310 -57.93 9.00 2.84
N GLY A 311 -56.90 8.95 1.99
CA GLY A 311 -56.63 7.89 1.03
C GLY A 311 -55.64 6.90 1.63
N LYS A 312 -56.10 5.68 1.89
CA LYS A 312 -55.29 4.55 2.42
C LYS A 312 -54.00 4.38 1.59
N PRO A 313 -52.84 4.14 2.23
CA PRO A 313 -51.58 3.99 1.50
C PRO A 313 -51.59 2.72 0.65
N ALA A 314 -51.51 2.89 -0.67
CA ALA A 314 -51.41 1.82 -1.65
C ALA A 314 -50.06 1.10 -1.50
N LYS A 315 -50.06 -0.03 -0.78
CA LYS A 315 -48.88 -0.88 -0.54
C LYS A 315 -48.39 -1.65 -1.79
N ASP A 316 -49.11 -1.59 -2.90
CA ASP A 316 -48.88 -2.49 -4.05
C ASP A 316 -48.11 -1.86 -5.24
N SER A 317 -47.70 -0.60 -5.13
CA SER A 317 -47.06 0.12 -6.25
C SER A 317 -45.66 -0.42 -6.61
N TRP A 318 -44.93 -1.03 -5.68
CA TRP A 318 -43.58 -1.53 -5.95
C TRP A 318 -43.60 -2.89 -6.66
N LEU A 319 -44.50 -3.81 -6.27
CA LEU A 319 -44.59 -5.15 -6.86
C LEU A 319 -44.87 -5.13 -8.37
N ASN A 320 -45.55 -4.11 -8.89
CA ASN A 320 -45.80 -3.96 -10.32
C ASN A 320 -44.60 -3.44 -11.14
N ARG A 321 -43.54 -2.93 -10.49
CA ARG A 321 -42.31 -2.51 -11.19
C ARG A 321 -41.32 -3.64 -11.47
N LEU A 322 -41.43 -4.77 -10.76
CA LEU A 322 -40.54 -5.92 -10.92
C LEU A 322 -40.98 -6.90 -12.01
N LYS A 323 -42.14 -6.68 -12.64
CA LYS A 323 -42.69 -7.54 -13.70
C LYS A 323 -42.50 -6.98 -15.13
N ARG A 324 -41.62 -5.98 -15.33
CA ARG A 324 -41.23 -5.50 -16.65
C ARG A 324 -39.78 -5.80 -16.93
#